data_AF-A0A925TMF1-F1
#
_entry.id   AF-A0A925TMF1-F1
#
_cell.length_a   1.000
_cell.length_b   1.000
_cell.length_c   1.000
_cell.angle_alpha   90.00
_cell.angle_beta   90.00
_cell.angle_gamma   90.00
#
_symmetry.space_group_name_H-M   'P 1'
#
loop_
_entity.id
_entity.type
_entity.pdbx_description
1 polymer ?
#
loop_
_entity_poly.entity_id
_entity_poly.type
_entity_poly.pdbx_seq_one_letter_code
_entity_poly.pdbx_strand_id
1 'polypeptide(L)'
;LDAVRPGVILEGEGTPPQAQIADHHASWAQWFDDSEVPGVLRHKWFERRHLQHQTQRWNTDHSAEIHTAWMNGSGLMIWENVFGAWVPYNERDRSLLRAMLPVQRRFTALFSGEGWTPLVPVGQPDTYASLWTHDGVRLWTLVNRTARTVAGALLDLPVAPGERYFDLIAGRELYPTIHDGVATLSATLPPRGLGGLLALPAAQVTPDFEQFLSAQAATHARANYDTTTPRRATHTVPVKRTPPAATVPPGMIAAPYCWKKYLSTQMRIRECGLYDATAIEELPFRESYQFQVRDFTRPVKLSPFAMDETPVTNAQFAAFLAASGYRPVQSENFLKHWSDGNPPADKTDHPVVWVGLDDARAYAAWAGKRLPTEDEWQHAAQNGDGREYPWGNGLRAGVCNLGETADTTSVKAFPAGRTPAGLYDLCGNVWHWTESEASEGRTRYAMLRGGSHFAAQGSCWYVDGGPRPASFTTKLLLMWPGLDRSATIGFRCVVDLA
;
A
#
# COMPACT_ATOMS: atom_id res chain seq x y z
N LEU A 1 9.73 6.84 -25.94
CA LEU A 1 8.78 5.93 -25.24
C LEU A 1 7.74 5.39 -26.21
N ASP A 2 7.11 6.24 -27.02
CA ASP A 2 6.13 5.77 -28.02
C ASP A 2 6.69 4.71 -28.99
N ALA A 3 7.97 4.79 -29.36
CA ALA A 3 8.61 3.75 -30.18
C ALA A 3 8.70 2.37 -29.48
N VAL A 4 8.67 2.31 -28.15
CA VAL A 4 8.75 1.08 -27.34
C VAL A 4 7.35 0.61 -26.92
N ARG A 5 6.47 1.54 -26.56
CA ARG A 5 5.08 1.28 -26.23
C ARG A 5 4.24 2.53 -26.53
N PRO A 6 3.47 2.54 -27.64
CA PRO A 6 2.62 3.67 -27.99
C PRO A 6 1.65 4.02 -26.86
N GLY A 7 1.53 5.32 -26.55
CA GLY A 7 0.60 5.81 -25.54
C GLY A 7 1.11 5.72 -24.09
N VAL A 8 2.40 5.42 -23.89
CA VAL A 8 3.03 5.56 -22.57
C VAL A 8 3.60 6.96 -22.40
N ILE A 9 3.15 7.63 -21.36
CA ILE A 9 3.67 8.94 -20.93
C ILE A 9 4.50 8.77 -19.65
N LEU A 10 5.44 9.69 -19.44
CA LEU A 10 6.09 9.84 -18.14
C LEU A 10 5.27 10.79 -17.28
N GLU A 11 5.07 10.39 -16.03
CA GLU A 11 4.29 11.13 -15.06
C GLU A 11 5.14 11.32 -13.80
N GLY A 12 5.94 12.39 -13.80
CA GLY A 12 6.82 12.71 -12.69
C GLY A 12 6.05 13.19 -11.45
N GLU A 13 6.58 12.88 -10.27
CA GLU A 13 6.11 13.49 -9.02
C GLU A 13 6.51 14.96 -8.94
N GLY A 14 5.57 15.80 -8.52
CA GLY A 14 5.76 17.21 -8.25
C GLY A 14 5.13 18.14 -9.28
N THR A 15 5.47 19.42 -9.15
CA THR A 15 5.03 20.47 -10.07
C THR A 15 6.21 20.79 -11.01
N PRO A 16 6.20 20.32 -12.27
CA PRO A 16 7.31 20.59 -13.19
C PRO A 16 7.50 22.10 -13.36
N PRO A 17 8.75 22.61 -13.51
CA PRO A 17 8.98 24.02 -13.75
C PRO A 17 8.19 24.49 -14.98
N GLN A 18 7.60 25.69 -14.91
CA GLN A 18 6.78 26.22 -16.00
C GLN A 18 7.53 26.25 -17.35
N ALA A 19 8.85 26.46 -17.33
CA ALA A 19 9.69 26.44 -18.53
C ALA A 19 9.78 25.08 -19.23
N GLN A 20 9.42 23.97 -18.56
CA GLN A 20 9.49 22.60 -19.09
C GLN A 20 8.12 21.95 -19.25
N ILE A 21 7.03 22.67 -18.95
CA ILE A 21 5.68 22.09 -18.94
C ILE A 21 5.24 21.57 -20.30
N ALA A 22 5.69 22.20 -21.38
CA ALA A 22 5.37 21.80 -22.75
C ALA A 22 5.94 20.40 -23.11
N ASP A 23 7.04 20.00 -22.47
CA ASP A 23 7.72 18.72 -22.70
C ASP A 23 7.25 17.62 -21.74
N HIS A 24 6.43 17.98 -20.75
CA HIS A 24 5.89 17.05 -19.76
C HIS A 24 4.38 16.97 -19.94
N HIS A 25 3.88 15.94 -20.62
CA HIS A 25 2.44 15.82 -20.86
C HIS A 25 1.63 15.51 -19.60
N ALA A 26 2.25 14.90 -18.58
CA ALA A 26 1.60 14.65 -17.30
C ALA A 26 2.54 14.80 -16.11
N SER A 27 1.96 15.06 -14.94
CA SER A 27 2.60 15.02 -13.64
C SER A 27 1.58 14.64 -12.57
N TRP A 28 2.06 14.28 -11.37
CA TRP A 28 1.19 14.16 -10.21
C TRP A 28 1.79 14.90 -9.02
N ALA A 29 0.94 15.46 -8.17
CA ALA A 29 1.39 16.08 -6.94
C ALA A 29 0.40 15.85 -5.79
N GLN A 30 0.91 16.04 -4.59
CA GLN A 30 0.20 15.77 -3.34
C GLN A 30 -0.11 17.06 -2.62
N TRP A 31 -1.14 17.05 -1.77
CA TRP A 31 -1.41 18.13 -0.82
C TRP A 31 -1.66 19.48 -1.47
N PHE A 32 -2.37 19.51 -2.60
CA PHE A 32 -2.88 20.78 -3.12
C PHE A 32 -3.90 21.37 -2.15
N ASP A 33 -3.69 22.62 -1.75
CA ASP A 33 -4.66 23.38 -0.97
C ASP A 33 -5.94 23.54 -1.79
N ASP A 34 -7.03 22.93 -1.34
CA ASP A 34 -8.35 23.14 -1.93
C ASP A 34 -8.98 24.40 -1.31
N SER A 35 -9.58 25.23 -2.16
CA SER A 35 -10.27 26.46 -1.76
C SER A 35 -11.79 26.27 -1.75
N GLU A 36 -12.54 27.28 -1.31
CA GLU A 36 -14.01 27.27 -1.39
C GLU A 36 -14.50 27.08 -2.84
N VAL A 37 -13.97 27.92 -3.74
CA VAL A 37 -14.03 27.75 -5.19
C VAL A 37 -13.09 26.61 -5.60
N PRO A 38 -13.48 25.68 -6.50
CA PRO A 38 -12.56 24.67 -7.01
C PRO A 38 -11.30 25.29 -7.61
N GLY A 39 -10.13 24.79 -7.22
CA GLY A 39 -8.86 25.33 -7.68
C GLY A 39 -8.67 25.17 -9.19
N VAL A 40 -8.12 26.19 -9.86
CA VAL A 40 -7.66 26.10 -11.26
C VAL A 40 -6.18 25.72 -11.25
N LEU A 41 -5.85 24.59 -11.86
CA LEU A 41 -4.48 24.10 -11.90
C LEU A 41 -3.62 25.01 -12.77
N ARG A 42 -2.64 25.68 -12.14
CA ARG A 42 -1.76 26.65 -12.81
C ARG A 42 -1.10 26.06 -14.06
N HIS A 43 -0.60 24.83 -13.99
CA HIS A 43 0.06 24.21 -15.14
C HIS A 43 -0.89 23.86 -16.27
N LYS A 44 -2.10 23.40 -15.94
CA LYS A 44 -3.19 23.22 -16.92
C LYS A 44 -3.59 24.54 -17.56
N TRP A 45 -3.61 25.63 -16.79
CA TRP A 45 -3.94 26.95 -17.31
C TRP A 45 -2.93 27.45 -18.35
N PHE A 46 -1.63 27.27 -18.09
CA PHE A 46 -0.58 27.68 -19.02
C PHE A 46 -0.41 26.73 -20.22
N GLU A 47 -0.51 25.42 -19.99
CA GLU A 47 -0.45 24.40 -21.03
C GLU A 47 -1.67 23.48 -20.89
N ARG A 48 -2.71 23.78 -21.67
CA ARG A 48 -4.03 23.15 -21.54
C ARG A 48 -4.01 21.66 -21.82
N ARG A 49 -2.99 21.13 -22.49
CA ARG A 49 -2.86 19.70 -22.76
C ARG A 49 -2.21 18.94 -21.61
N HIS A 50 -1.53 19.63 -20.69
CA HIS A 50 -0.90 19.00 -19.53
C HIS A 50 -1.94 18.33 -18.63
N LEU A 51 -1.67 17.14 -18.12
CA LEU A 51 -2.53 16.46 -17.14
C LEU A 51 -1.81 16.40 -15.80
N GLN A 52 -2.30 17.16 -14.82
CA GLN A 52 -1.77 17.11 -13.47
C GLN A 52 -2.75 16.36 -12.56
N HIS A 53 -2.42 15.10 -12.28
CA HIS A 53 -3.17 14.28 -11.34
C HIS A 53 -2.89 14.72 -9.89
N GLN A 54 -3.90 14.61 -9.04
CA GLN A 54 -3.80 14.98 -7.63
C GLN A 54 -4.05 13.79 -6.73
N THR A 55 -3.51 13.85 -5.52
CA THR A 55 -3.79 12.88 -4.46
C THR A 55 -3.72 13.51 -3.07
N GLN A 56 -4.68 13.16 -2.22
CA GLN A 56 -4.76 13.50 -0.80
C GLN A 56 -4.89 12.21 0.02
N ARG A 57 -3.85 11.37 -0.04
CA ARG A 57 -3.86 9.97 0.43
C ARG A 57 -4.28 9.72 1.88
N TRP A 58 -4.31 10.72 2.76
CA TRP A 58 -4.79 10.54 4.15
C TRP A 58 -6.10 11.25 4.46
N ASN A 59 -6.76 11.84 3.45
CA ASN A 59 -8.10 12.36 3.64
C ASN A 59 -9.10 11.21 3.81
N THR A 60 -10.14 11.45 4.60
CA THR A 60 -11.31 10.57 4.71
C THR A 60 -12.49 11.08 3.88
N ASP A 61 -12.44 12.35 3.48
CA ASP A 61 -13.30 13.00 2.50
C ASP A 61 -12.47 13.43 1.29
N HIS A 62 -12.68 12.77 0.15
CA HIS A 62 -11.99 13.03 -1.11
C HIS A 62 -12.81 13.86 -2.08
N SER A 63 -13.98 14.38 -1.69
CA SER A 63 -14.85 15.16 -2.59
C SER A 63 -14.14 16.40 -3.14
N ALA A 64 -13.31 17.03 -2.31
CA ALA A 64 -12.49 18.19 -2.66
C ALA A 64 -11.56 17.93 -3.86
N GLU A 65 -10.71 16.90 -3.76
CA GLU A 65 -9.77 16.53 -4.81
C GLU A 65 -10.49 16.04 -6.07
N ILE A 66 -11.60 15.30 -5.91
CA ILE A 66 -12.41 14.84 -7.04
C ILE A 66 -13.04 16.02 -7.79
N HIS A 67 -13.54 17.02 -7.07
CA HIS A 67 -14.09 18.23 -7.66
C HIS A 67 -13.04 19.00 -8.47
N THR A 68 -11.86 19.19 -7.88
CA THR A 68 -10.76 19.88 -8.57
C THR A 68 -10.30 19.10 -9.80
N ALA A 69 -10.14 17.79 -9.71
CA ALA A 69 -9.82 16.94 -10.85
C ALA A 69 -10.87 16.99 -11.96
N TRP A 70 -12.16 17.02 -11.59
CA TRP A 70 -13.27 17.13 -12.55
C TRP A 70 -13.28 18.47 -13.27
N MET A 71 -13.12 19.56 -12.52
CA MET A 71 -13.12 20.93 -13.05
C MET A 71 -11.92 21.25 -13.94
N ASN A 72 -10.79 20.56 -13.74
CA ASN A 72 -9.57 20.72 -14.53
C ASN A 72 -9.39 19.62 -15.59
N GLY A 73 -10.32 18.67 -15.69
CA GLY A 73 -10.22 17.57 -16.66
C GLY A 73 -8.97 16.72 -16.48
N SER A 74 -8.35 16.77 -15.30
CA SER A 74 -7.00 16.24 -15.10
C SER A 74 -7.01 14.81 -14.57
N GLY A 75 -8.11 14.34 -13.97
CA GLY A 75 -8.18 13.04 -13.30
C GLY A 75 -7.50 13.00 -11.93
N LEU A 76 -7.36 11.82 -11.34
CA LEU A 76 -6.75 11.62 -10.02
C LEU A 76 -5.68 10.54 -10.03
N MET A 77 -4.72 10.68 -9.12
CA MET A 77 -3.77 9.63 -8.73
C MET A 77 -4.33 8.96 -7.48
N ILE A 78 -4.78 7.70 -7.60
CA ILE A 78 -5.38 6.97 -6.48
C ILE A 78 -4.34 6.06 -5.84
N TRP A 79 -3.97 6.37 -4.60
CA TRP A 79 -3.17 5.48 -3.77
C TRP A 79 -4.09 4.65 -2.90
N GLU A 80 -4.46 3.45 -3.37
CA GLU A 80 -5.30 2.55 -2.56
C GLU A 80 -4.53 1.94 -1.38
N ASN A 81 -3.21 1.88 -1.49
CA ASN A 81 -2.32 1.30 -0.50
C ASN A 81 -1.05 2.16 -0.42
N VAL A 82 -0.75 2.68 0.76
CA VAL A 82 0.44 3.49 1.04
C VAL A 82 1.36 2.67 1.91
N PHE A 83 2.38 2.08 1.31
CA PHE A 83 3.40 1.30 2.02
C PHE A 83 2.78 0.21 2.93
N GLY A 84 1.71 -0.44 2.48
CA GLY A 84 1.00 -1.47 3.26
C GLY A 84 -0.07 -0.96 4.21
N ALA A 85 -0.40 0.33 4.20
CA ALA A 85 -1.59 0.88 4.85
C ALA A 85 -2.68 1.13 3.80
N TRP A 86 -3.88 0.61 4.05
CA TRP A 86 -5.01 0.84 3.16
C TRP A 86 -5.57 2.26 3.32
N VAL A 87 -5.82 2.93 2.19
CA VAL A 87 -6.48 4.25 2.18
C VAL A 87 -7.96 4.07 1.89
N PRO A 88 -8.84 4.41 2.86
CA PRO A 88 -10.26 4.27 2.68
C PRO A 88 -10.83 5.38 1.79
N TYR A 89 -11.65 5.00 0.82
CA TYR A 89 -12.61 5.87 0.15
C TYR A 89 -14.02 5.47 0.62
N ASN A 90 -14.80 6.43 1.12
CA ASN A 90 -16.20 6.23 1.50
C ASN A 90 -17.08 5.99 0.25
N GLU A 91 -18.34 5.59 0.46
CA GLU A 91 -19.23 5.22 -0.65
C GLU A 91 -19.62 6.41 -1.54
N ARG A 92 -19.71 7.62 -0.96
CA ARG A 92 -19.89 8.86 -1.73
C ARG A 92 -18.75 9.05 -2.72
N ASP A 93 -17.51 9.08 -2.24
CA ASP A 93 -16.33 9.36 -3.07
C ASP A 93 -16.16 8.27 -4.15
N ARG A 94 -16.42 7.00 -3.81
CA ARG A 94 -16.49 5.90 -4.80
C ARG A 94 -17.56 6.15 -5.86
N SER A 95 -18.74 6.66 -5.48
CA SER A 95 -19.82 6.97 -6.43
C SER A 95 -19.45 8.13 -7.35
N LEU A 96 -18.79 9.17 -6.84
CA LEU A 96 -18.29 10.29 -7.65
C LEU A 96 -17.26 9.79 -8.67
N LEU A 97 -16.29 8.98 -8.26
CA LEU A 97 -15.30 8.39 -9.17
C LEU A 97 -15.95 7.51 -10.25
N ARG A 98 -16.92 6.66 -9.86
CA ARG A 98 -17.66 5.81 -10.82
C ARG A 98 -18.43 6.61 -11.86
N ALA A 99 -18.97 7.77 -11.49
CA ALA A 99 -19.69 8.65 -12.42
C ALA A 99 -18.73 9.45 -13.32
N MET A 100 -17.59 9.89 -12.77
CA MET A 100 -16.61 10.75 -13.45
C MET A 100 -15.78 10.00 -14.51
N LEU A 101 -15.24 8.83 -14.15
CA LEU A 101 -14.24 8.14 -14.97
C LEU A 101 -14.72 7.76 -16.38
N PRO A 102 -15.95 7.22 -16.59
CA PRO A 102 -16.44 6.91 -17.92
C PRO A 102 -16.55 8.14 -18.82
N VAL A 103 -16.94 9.30 -18.26
CA VAL A 103 -17.03 10.56 -19.00
C VAL A 103 -15.64 11.03 -19.42
N GLN A 104 -14.66 11.03 -18.51
CA GLN A 104 -13.28 11.42 -18.84
C GLN A 104 -12.66 10.55 -19.94
N ARG A 105 -12.92 9.24 -19.90
CA ARG A 105 -12.45 8.28 -20.91
C ARG A 105 -13.13 8.45 -22.26
N ARG A 106 -14.44 8.69 -22.29
CA ARG A 106 -15.17 8.88 -23.55
C ARG A 106 -14.78 10.17 -24.25
N PHE A 107 -14.63 11.25 -23.47
CA PHE A 107 -14.38 12.59 -23.99
C PHE A 107 -12.93 13.03 -23.83
N THR A 108 -11.97 12.11 -23.95
CA THR A 108 -10.54 12.41 -23.78
C THR A 108 -10.08 13.58 -24.64
N ALA A 109 -10.56 13.68 -25.89
CA ALA A 109 -10.22 14.79 -26.79
C ALA A 109 -10.60 16.19 -26.24
N LEU A 110 -11.67 16.29 -25.44
CA LEU A 110 -12.01 17.54 -24.74
C LEU A 110 -10.96 17.86 -23.66
N PHE A 111 -10.63 16.88 -22.83
CA PHE A 111 -9.78 17.08 -21.65
C PHE A 111 -8.29 17.18 -21.95
N SER A 112 -7.84 16.61 -23.07
CA SER A 112 -6.47 16.72 -23.57
C SER A 112 -6.31 17.80 -24.66
N GLY A 113 -7.38 18.52 -25.01
CA GLY A 113 -7.38 19.58 -26.01
C GLY A 113 -7.13 20.98 -25.43
N GLU A 114 -7.26 22.00 -26.28
CA GLU A 114 -7.07 23.41 -25.88
C GLU A 114 -8.38 24.15 -25.55
N GLY A 115 -9.53 23.59 -25.90
CA GLY A 115 -10.83 24.21 -25.66
C GLY A 115 -11.27 24.05 -24.21
N TRP A 116 -10.76 24.91 -23.33
CA TRP A 116 -11.11 24.91 -21.90
C TRP A 116 -11.23 26.33 -21.34
N THR A 117 -12.38 26.60 -20.74
CA THR A 117 -12.68 27.82 -19.99
C THR A 117 -13.15 27.44 -18.58
N PRO A 118 -12.31 27.60 -17.55
CA PRO A 118 -12.69 27.31 -16.18
C PRO A 118 -13.60 28.38 -15.59
N LEU A 119 -14.37 28.00 -14.57
CA LEU A 119 -15.19 28.89 -13.75
C LEU A 119 -16.16 29.76 -14.58
N VAL A 120 -16.83 29.15 -15.57
CA VAL A 120 -17.92 29.83 -16.28
C VAL A 120 -19.11 30.06 -15.36
N PRO A 121 -19.93 31.12 -15.59
CA PRO A 121 -21.05 31.44 -14.73
C PRO A 121 -22.06 30.29 -14.59
N VAL A 122 -22.57 30.11 -13.38
CA VAL A 122 -23.64 29.15 -13.04
C VAL A 122 -24.71 29.91 -12.26
N GLY A 123 -25.99 29.62 -12.53
CA GLY A 123 -27.13 30.31 -11.91
C GLY A 123 -27.38 29.96 -10.44
N GLN A 124 -26.58 29.06 -9.85
CA GLN A 124 -26.72 28.61 -8.47
C GLN A 124 -25.49 28.99 -7.64
N PRO A 125 -25.65 29.47 -6.41
CA PRO A 125 -24.52 29.79 -5.53
C PRO A 125 -23.71 28.54 -5.20
N ASP A 126 -22.43 28.73 -4.93
CA ASP A 126 -21.47 27.68 -4.53
C ASP A 126 -21.46 26.45 -5.45
N THR A 127 -21.87 26.68 -6.70
CA THR A 127 -21.87 25.72 -7.79
C THR A 127 -21.01 26.31 -8.89
N TYR A 128 -20.05 25.52 -9.37
CA TYR A 128 -19.04 26.01 -10.31
C TYR A 128 -19.01 25.10 -11.53
N ALA A 129 -18.67 25.66 -12.68
CA ALA A 129 -18.56 24.91 -13.92
C ALA A 129 -17.29 25.27 -14.70
N SER A 130 -16.73 24.28 -15.40
CA SER A 130 -15.77 24.50 -16.49
C SER A 130 -16.41 24.10 -17.81
N LEU A 131 -16.21 24.91 -18.84
CA LEU A 131 -16.62 24.62 -20.21
C LEU A 131 -15.45 24.02 -21.00
N TRP A 132 -15.73 22.92 -21.68
CA TRP A 132 -14.84 22.23 -22.59
C TRP A 132 -15.42 22.22 -24.00
N THR A 133 -14.59 22.46 -25.01
CA THR A 133 -15.04 22.51 -26.42
C THR A 133 -14.09 21.78 -27.36
N HIS A 134 -14.65 20.96 -28.26
CA HIS A 134 -13.91 20.27 -29.32
C HIS A 134 -14.89 19.75 -30.37
N ASP A 135 -14.62 20.00 -31.66
CA ASP A 135 -15.40 19.45 -32.79
C ASP A 135 -16.92 19.58 -32.67
N GLY A 136 -17.38 20.77 -32.23
CA GLY A 136 -18.80 21.08 -32.05
C GLY A 136 -19.43 20.49 -30.79
N VAL A 137 -18.69 19.72 -30.00
CA VAL A 137 -19.11 19.23 -28.68
C VAL A 137 -18.79 20.27 -27.62
N ARG A 138 -19.75 20.53 -26.73
CA ARG A 138 -19.59 21.41 -25.56
C ARG A 138 -19.95 20.65 -24.29
N LEU A 139 -19.00 20.50 -23.37
CA LEU A 139 -19.20 19.84 -22.09
C LEU A 139 -18.99 20.83 -20.96
N TRP A 140 -19.98 20.99 -20.10
CA TRP A 140 -19.85 21.66 -18.82
C TRP A 140 -19.64 20.62 -17.72
N THR A 141 -18.45 20.62 -17.12
CA THR A 141 -18.18 19.87 -15.89
C THR A 141 -18.58 20.75 -14.71
N LEU A 142 -19.53 20.32 -13.90
CA LEU A 142 -20.03 21.09 -12.75
C LEU A 142 -19.72 20.39 -11.43
N VAL A 143 -19.62 21.18 -10.36
CA VAL A 143 -19.49 20.69 -8.99
C VAL A 143 -20.38 21.51 -8.06
N ASN A 144 -21.06 20.82 -7.13
CA ASN A 144 -21.77 21.43 -6.02
C ASN A 144 -20.86 21.42 -4.79
N ARG A 145 -20.43 22.59 -4.30
CA ARG A 145 -19.54 22.67 -3.12
C ARG A 145 -20.29 22.63 -1.79
N THR A 146 -21.61 22.67 -1.82
CA THR A 146 -22.45 22.70 -0.63
C THR A 146 -22.74 21.30 -0.07
N ALA A 147 -23.18 21.26 1.20
CA ALA A 147 -23.68 20.05 1.87
C ALA A 147 -25.16 19.77 1.59
N ARG A 148 -25.79 20.47 0.63
CA ARG A 148 -27.21 20.31 0.28
C ARG A 148 -27.35 19.96 -1.20
N THR A 149 -28.47 19.38 -1.56
CA THR A 149 -28.81 19.19 -2.98
C THR A 149 -29.08 20.55 -3.62
N VAL A 150 -28.48 20.79 -4.78
CA VAL A 150 -28.78 21.93 -5.65
C VAL A 150 -29.65 21.41 -6.80
N ALA A 151 -30.80 22.03 -7.05
CA ALA A 151 -31.70 21.63 -8.13
C ALA A 151 -32.33 22.85 -8.79
N GLY A 152 -32.41 22.85 -10.12
CA GLY A 152 -33.05 23.93 -10.88
C GLY A 152 -32.18 24.38 -12.05
N ALA A 153 -32.38 25.63 -12.47
CA ALA A 153 -31.64 26.26 -13.56
C ALA A 153 -30.16 26.43 -13.19
N LEU A 154 -29.27 25.93 -14.05
CA LEU A 154 -27.83 25.95 -13.83
C LEU A 154 -27.11 26.79 -14.89
N LEU A 155 -27.45 26.61 -16.17
CA LEU A 155 -26.76 27.26 -17.28
C LEU A 155 -27.76 27.91 -18.22
N ASP A 156 -27.47 29.14 -18.61
CA ASP A 156 -28.18 29.87 -19.66
C ASP A 156 -27.27 29.96 -20.89
N LEU A 157 -27.75 29.42 -22.01
CA LEU A 157 -26.97 29.27 -23.23
C LEU A 157 -27.70 29.93 -24.41
N PRO A 158 -26.99 30.50 -25.40
CA PRO A 158 -27.61 30.84 -26.67
C PRO A 158 -28.21 29.59 -27.32
N VAL A 159 -29.44 29.70 -27.83
CA VAL A 159 -30.07 28.60 -28.59
C VAL A 159 -29.24 28.32 -29.85
N ALA A 160 -28.81 27.07 -30.01
CA ALA A 160 -28.11 26.61 -31.19
C ALA A 160 -28.95 25.55 -31.94
N PRO A 161 -29.40 25.82 -33.17
CA PRO A 161 -30.19 24.87 -33.93
C PRO A 161 -29.47 23.53 -34.16
N GLY A 162 -30.15 22.42 -33.92
CA GLY A 162 -29.63 21.07 -34.16
C GLY A 162 -28.72 20.52 -33.06
N GLU A 163 -28.52 21.24 -31.95
CA GLU A 163 -27.92 20.67 -30.74
C GLU A 163 -28.93 19.86 -29.93
N ARG A 164 -28.44 18.79 -29.31
CA ARG A 164 -29.14 18.02 -28.28
C ARG A 164 -28.38 18.11 -26.97
N TYR A 165 -29.10 18.11 -25.86
CA TYR A 165 -28.55 18.35 -24.53
C TYR A 165 -28.68 17.11 -23.65
N PHE A 166 -27.67 16.80 -22.84
CA PHE A 166 -27.64 15.60 -22.01
C PHE A 166 -27.05 15.88 -20.63
N ASP A 167 -27.55 15.18 -19.62
CA ASP A 167 -26.93 15.05 -18.31
C ASP A 167 -26.15 13.73 -18.29
N LEU A 168 -24.83 13.84 -18.39
CA LEU A 168 -23.92 12.70 -18.44
C LEU A 168 -23.74 12.03 -17.09
N ILE A 169 -24.05 12.71 -15.98
CA ILE A 169 -23.97 12.11 -14.64
C ILE A 169 -25.26 11.35 -14.34
N ALA A 170 -26.41 11.92 -14.66
CA ALA A 170 -27.70 11.24 -14.51
C ALA A 170 -28.00 10.23 -15.64
N GLY A 171 -27.29 10.30 -16.76
CA GLY A 171 -27.46 9.41 -17.91
C GLY A 171 -28.78 9.63 -18.66
N ARG A 172 -29.16 10.88 -18.90
CA ARG A 172 -30.42 11.21 -19.58
C ARG A 172 -30.30 12.38 -20.54
N GLU A 173 -31.21 12.43 -21.51
CA GLU A 173 -31.40 13.62 -22.34
C GLU A 173 -32.08 14.74 -21.54
N LEU A 174 -31.75 15.98 -21.88
CA LEU A 174 -32.31 17.20 -21.31
C LEU A 174 -33.02 17.99 -22.39
N TYR A 175 -34.12 18.63 -21.99
CA TYR A 175 -34.89 19.52 -22.84
C TYR A 175 -34.87 20.91 -22.18
N PRO A 176 -34.05 21.86 -22.69
CA PRO A 176 -33.96 23.18 -22.10
C PRO A 176 -35.28 23.94 -22.19
N THR A 177 -35.55 24.78 -21.20
CA THR A 177 -36.58 25.81 -21.31
C THR A 177 -36.04 26.92 -22.19
N ILE A 178 -36.77 27.29 -23.24
CA ILE A 178 -36.36 28.35 -24.18
C ILE A 178 -37.18 29.61 -23.91
N HIS A 179 -36.50 30.72 -23.66
CA HIS A 179 -37.11 32.05 -23.52
C HIS A 179 -36.17 33.10 -24.13
N ASP A 180 -36.70 34.00 -24.96
CA ASP A 180 -35.94 35.09 -25.61
C ASP A 180 -34.61 34.66 -26.27
N GLY A 181 -34.59 33.48 -26.92
CA GLY A 181 -33.40 32.96 -27.60
C GLY A 181 -32.34 32.38 -26.66
N VAL A 182 -32.64 32.25 -25.37
CA VAL A 182 -31.82 31.59 -24.34
C VAL A 182 -32.40 30.22 -24.01
N ALA A 183 -31.56 29.20 -24.06
CA ALA A 183 -31.83 27.85 -23.60
C ALA A 183 -31.30 27.67 -22.17
N THR A 184 -32.21 27.50 -21.21
CA THR A 184 -31.87 27.26 -19.81
C THR A 184 -31.81 25.76 -19.53
N LEU A 185 -30.63 25.25 -19.19
CA LEU A 185 -30.43 23.87 -18.75
C LEU A 185 -30.61 23.76 -17.24
N SER A 186 -31.42 22.80 -16.84
CA SER A 186 -31.70 22.48 -15.44
C SER A 186 -31.26 21.07 -15.09
N ALA A 187 -30.66 20.90 -13.91
CA ALA A 187 -30.28 19.59 -13.39
C ALA A 187 -30.28 19.58 -11.85
N THR A 188 -30.08 18.40 -11.28
CA THR A 188 -29.98 18.18 -9.83
C THR A 188 -28.59 17.68 -9.50
N LEU A 189 -27.86 18.44 -8.67
CA LEU A 189 -26.54 18.08 -8.16
C LEU A 189 -26.67 17.68 -6.68
N PRO A 190 -26.35 16.43 -6.33
CA PRO A 190 -26.32 15.96 -4.94
C PRO A 190 -25.37 16.80 -4.06
N PRO A 191 -25.50 16.72 -2.72
CA PRO A 191 -24.53 17.30 -1.78
C PRO A 191 -23.11 16.87 -2.13
N ARG A 192 -22.19 17.83 -2.27
CA ARG A 192 -20.79 17.56 -2.66
C ARG A 192 -20.68 16.69 -3.92
N GLY A 193 -21.62 16.88 -4.86
CA GLY A 193 -21.78 16.06 -6.04
C GLY A 193 -21.26 16.69 -7.33
N LEU A 194 -21.17 15.87 -8.38
CA LEU A 194 -20.77 16.27 -9.72
C LEU A 194 -21.99 16.53 -10.61
N GLY A 195 -21.83 17.41 -11.60
CA GLY A 195 -22.70 17.54 -12.77
C GLY A 195 -21.87 17.46 -14.06
N GLY A 196 -22.51 17.05 -15.15
CA GLY A 196 -21.87 16.93 -16.47
C GLY A 196 -22.89 17.19 -17.55
N LEU A 197 -23.03 18.45 -17.97
CA LEU A 197 -24.01 18.83 -18.99
C LEU A 197 -23.32 18.86 -20.35
N LEU A 198 -23.90 18.18 -21.34
CA LEU A 198 -23.31 18.06 -22.67
C LEU A 198 -24.26 18.65 -23.69
N ALA A 199 -23.74 19.46 -24.61
CA ALA A 199 -24.39 19.77 -25.88
C ALA A 199 -23.58 19.12 -27.01
N LEU A 200 -24.25 18.37 -27.88
CA LEU A 200 -23.63 17.85 -29.11
C LEU A 200 -24.57 17.98 -30.32
N PRO A 201 -24.02 18.06 -31.54
CA PRO A 201 -24.84 18.05 -32.75
C PRO A 201 -25.67 16.76 -32.83
N ALA A 202 -26.93 16.84 -33.26
CA ALA A 202 -27.81 15.68 -33.38
C ALA A 202 -27.21 14.55 -34.23
N ALA A 203 -26.41 14.89 -35.24
CA ALA A 203 -25.70 13.94 -36.09
C ALA A 203 -24.61 13.12 -35.37
N GLN A 204 -24.11 13.61 -34.23
CA GLN A 204 -23.12 12.91 -33.40
C GLN A 204 -23.76 12.03 -32.32
N VAL A 205 -25.11 12.00 -32.21
CA VAL A 205 -25.81 11.07 -31.33
C VAL A 205 -25.88 9.71 -32.01
N THR A 206 -24.99 8.81 -31.60
CA THR A 206 -24.88 7.45 -32.15
C THR A 206 -25.47 6.41 -31.20
N PRO A 207 -25.80 5.18 -31.68
CA PRO A 207 -26.22 4.09 -30.80
C PRO A 207 -25.21 3.76 -29.69
N ASP A 208 -23.90 3.89 -29.98
CA ASP A 208 -22.83 3.74 -28.99
C ASP A 208 -22.91 4.83 -27.90
N PHE A 209 -23.22 6.07 -28.27
CA PHE A 209 -23.44 7.14 -27.29
C PHE A 209 -24.68 6.88 -26.42
N GLU A 210 -25.77 6.39 -26.99
CA GLU A 210 -26.98 6.04 -26.23
C GLU A 210 -26.72 4.88 -25.26
N GLN A 211 -25.94 3.89 -25.68
CA GLN A 211 -25.50 2.81 -24.79
C GLN A 211 -24.64 3.34 -23.64
N PHE A 212 -23.70 4.24 -23.92
CA PHE A 212 -22.92 4.93 -22.89
C PHE A 212 -23.81 5.69 -21.90
N LEU A 213 -24.80 6.43 -22.41
CA LEU A 213 -25.73 7.21 -21.59
C LEU A 213 -26.56 6.29 -20.69
N SER A 214 -27.03 5.16 -21.20
CA SER A 214 -27.73 4.13 -20.42
C SER A 214 -26.84 3.54 -19.30
N ALA A 215 -25.56 3.29 -19.58
CA ALA A 215 -24.61 2.83 -18.57
C ALA A 215 -24.34 3.88 -17.47
N GLN A 216 -24.32 5.17 -17.83
CA GLN A 216 -24.26 6.26 -16.86
C GLN A 216 -25.52 6.29 -16.00
N ALA A 217 -26.72 6.12 -16.57
CA ALA A 217 -27.98 6.07 -15.81
C ALA A 217 -27.99 4.91 -14.81
N ALA A 218 -27.52 3.73 -15.22
CA ALA A 218 -27.38 2.58 -14.33
C ALA A 218 -26.37 2.84 -13.20
N THR A 219 -25.29 3.56 -13.49
CA THR A 219 -24.30 3.98 -12.48
C THR A 219 -24.87 5.03 -11.52
N HIS A 220 -25.67 5.97 -12.02
CA HIS A 220 -26.35 6.98 -11.23
C HIS A 220 -27.39 6.37 -10.28
N ALA A 221 -28.19 5.42 -10.77
CA ALA A 221 -29.23 4.77 -9.98
C ALA A 221 -28.70 4.00 -8.75
N ARG A 222 -27.44 3.57 -8.80
CA ARG A 222 -26.74 2.89 -7.69
C ARG A 222 -25.80 3.81 -6.90
N ALA A 223 -25.87 5.13 -7.11
CA ALA A 223 -25.06 6.07 -6.37
C ALA A 223 -25.39 6.00 -4.87
N ASN A 224 -24.35 5.97 -4.06
CA ASN A 224 -24.45 5.94 -2.60
C ASN A 224 -23.67 7.14 -2.08
N TYR A 225 -24.30 7.96 -1.23
CA TYR A 225 -23.74 9.20 -0.68
C TYR A 225 -23.33 9.06 0.80
N ASP A 226 -23.22 7.84 1.32
CA ASP A 226 -22.68 7.58 2.66
C ASP A 226 -21.21 7.99 2.75
N THR A 227 -20.92 8.83 3.73
CA THR A 227 -19.60 9.41 4.02
C THR A 227 -18.88 8.69 5.16
N THR A 228 -19.46 7.62 5.71
CA THR A 228 -18.85 6.83 6.78
C THR A 228 -17.51 6.28 6.31
N THR A 229 -16.43 6.62 7.02
CA THR A 229 -15.08 6.12 6.72
C THR A 229 -15.02 4.60 6.91
N PRO A 230 -14.79 3.83 5.83
CA PRO A 230 -14.63 2.40 5.95
C PRO A 230 -13.42 2.04 6.83
N ARG A 231 -13.58 1.03 7.70
CA ARG A 231 -12.49 0.48 8.53
C ARG A 231 -12.17 -0.95 8.15
N ARG A 232 -10.89 -1.33 8.28
CA ARG A 232 -10.41 -2.71 8.13
C ARG A 232 -9.60 -3.09 9.35
N ALA A 233 -10.01 -4.15 10.04
CA ALA A 233 -9.23 -4.67 11.14
C ALA A 233 -8.08 -5.53 10.59
N THR A 234 -6.89 -5.31 11.12
CA THR A 234 -5.77 -6.23 10.94
C THR A 234 -5.95 -7.41 11.90
N HIS A 235 -5.76 -8.62 11.41
CA HIS A 235 -5.81 -9.83 12.22
C HIS A 235 -4.52 -10.62 12.06
N THR A 236 -3.94 -11.08 13.17
CA THR A 236 -2.86 -12.06 13.15
C THR A 236 -3.38 -13.39 12.61
N VAL A 237 -2.66 -13.97 11.65
CA VAL A 237 -2.97 -15.29 11.10
C VAL A 237 -2.76 -16.34 12.20
N PRO A 238 -3.73 -17.24 12.46
CA PRO A 238 -3.58 -18.26 13.47
C PRO A 238 -2.39 -19.19 13.21
N VAL A 239 -1.57 -19.39 14.24
CA VAL A 239 -0.42 -20.30 14.19
C VAL A 239 -0.88 -21.75 14.35
N LYS A 240 -0.52 -22.60 13.40
CA LYS A 240 -0.70 -24.05 13.52
C LYS A 240 0.32 -24.61 14.52
N ARG A 241 -0.16 -25.07 15.68
CA ARG A 241 0.67 -25.72 16.70
C ARG A 241 1.14 -27.11 16.23
N THR A 242 2.31 -27.51 16.71
CA THR A 242 2.82 -28.88 16.62
C THR A 242 2.20 -29.76 17.71
N PRO A 243 2.12 -31.08 17.52
CA PRO A 243 1.86 -31.99 18.63
C PRO A 243 2.92 -31.79 19.74
N PRO A 244 2.53 -31.61 21.01
CA PRO A 244 3.50 -31.38 22.08
C PRO A 244 4.49 -32.54 22.21
N ALA A 245 5.78 -32.24 22.15
CA ALA A 245 6.84 -33.22 22.35
C ALA A 245 7.04 -33.46 23.86
N ALA A 246 7.17 -34.74 24.24
CA ALA A 246 7.40 -35.13 25.64
C ALA A 246 8.82 -34.79 26.14
N THR A 247 9.78 -34.69 25.22
CA THR A 247 11.18 -34.33 25.51
C THR A 247 11.69 -33.36 24.46
N VAL A 248 12.68 -32.55 24.82
CA VAL A 248 13.35 -31.63 23.89
C VAL A 248 14.01 -32.43 22.75
N PRO A 249 13.66 -32.18 21.47
CA PRO A 249 14.28 -32.89 20.35
C PRO A 249 15.78 -32.58 20.22
N PRO A 250 16.57 -33.49 19.60
CA PRO A 250 17.97 -33.24 19.31
C PRO A 250 18.20 -31.94 18.51
N GLY A 251 19.21 -31.17 18.90
CA GLY A 251 19.54 -29.89 18.26
C GLY A 251 18.60 -28.73 18.61
N MET A 252 17.73 -28.90 19.61
CA MET A 252 16.85 -27.85 20.13
C MET A 252 17.14 -27.57 21.61
N ILE A 253 16.82 -26.37 22.07
CA ILE A 253 16.99 -25.89 23.44
C ILE A 253 15.61 -25.48 23.98
N ALA A 254 15.24 -25.97 25.16
CA ALA A 254 14.02 -25.53 25.83
C ALA A 254 14.09 -24.04 26.17
N ALA A 255 13.08 -23.28 25.78
CA ALA A 255 12.97 -21.90 26.22
C ALA A 255 12.55 -21.85 27.69
N PRO A 256 12.98 -20.83 28.47
CA PRO A 256 12.51 -20.66 29.84
C PRO A 256 10.98 -20.61 29.91
N TYR A 257 10.36 -21.39 30.78
CA TYR A 257 8.89 -21.42 30.87
C TYR A 257 8.33 -20.10 31.38
N CYS A 258 7.26 -19.60 30.74
CA CYS A 258 6.55 -18.42 31.20
C CYS A 258 5.09 -18.41 30.71
N TRP A 259 4.15 -18.77 31.58
CA TRP A 259 2.72 -18.77 31.24
C TRP A 259 2.18 -17.38 30.85
N LYS A 260 2.63 -16.32 31.54
CA LYS A 260 2.17 -14.94 31.27
C LYS A 260 3.27 -13.94 31.63
N LYS A 261 3.57 -13.03 30.70
CA LYS A 261 4.53 -11.93 30.89
C LYS A 261 4.08 -10.69 30.11
N TYR A 262 4.54 -9.53 30.54
CA TYR A 262 4.52 -8.33 29.72
C TYR A 262 5.79 -8.27 28.88
N LEU A 263 5.62 -8.29 27.56
CA LEU A 263 6.72 -8.23 26.61
C LEU A 263 6.81 -6.79 26.08
N SER A 264 7.94 -6.12 26.35
CA SER A 264 8.25 -4.82 25.74
C SER A 264 8.99 -5.06 24.43
N THR A 265 8.40 -4.61 23.34
CA THR A 265 8.94 -4.77 21.98
C THR A 265 9.13 -3.38 21.37
N GLN A 266 10.18 -3.25 20.58
CA GLN A 266 10.53 -2.01 19.90
C GLN A 266 10.30 -2.18 18.40
N MET A 267 9.71 -1.18 17.75
CA MET A 267 9.64 -1.13 16.30
C MET A 267 9.85 0.29 15.81
N ARG A 268 10.54 0.44 14.69
CA ARG A 268 10.57 1.71 13.97
C ARG A 268 9.22 1.93 13.29
N ILE A 269 8.46 2.90 13.79
CA ILE A 269 7.19 3.29 13.17
C ILE A 269 7.49 4.09 11.91
N ARG A 270 6.88 3.67 10.80
CA ARG A 270 6.89 4.37 9.51
C ARG A 270 5.47 4.91 9.24
N GLU A 271 5.22 5.52 8.08
CA GLU A 271 3.89 6.06 7.72
C GLU A 271 2.73 5.07 7.92
N CYS A 272 3.02 3.77 7.87
CA CYS A 272 2.08 2.65 7.87
C CYS A 272 1.71 2.14 9.26
N GLY A 273 2.07 2.88 10.31
CA GLY A 273 1.77 2.53 11.70
C GLY A 273 2.55 1.31 12.21
N LEU A 274 1.95 0.64 13.21
CA LEU A 274 2.58 -0.42 14.01
C LEU A 274 2.12 -1.82 13.53
N TYR A 275 1.20 -2.45 14.26
CA TYR A 275 0.54 -3.70 13.86
C TYR A 275 -0.77 -3.41 13.12
N ASP A 276 -1.60 -2.52 13.66
CA ASP A 276 -2.86 -2.20 13.01
C ASP A 276 -2.64 -1.28 11.80
N ALA A 277 -3.25 -1.63 10.67
CA ALA A 277 -3.23 -0.82 9.46
C ALA A 277 -4.00 0.51 9.64
N THR A 278 -4.81 0.63 10.70
CA THR A 278 -5.77 1.72 10.94
C THR A 278 -5.26 2.83 11.86
N ALA A 279 -4.05 2.74 12.42
CA ALA A 279 -3.59 3.64 13.48
C ALA A 279 -3.31 5.10 13.03
N ILE A 280 -3.59 5.47 11.78
CA ILE A 280 -3.36 6.84 11.29
C ILE A 280 -4.41 7.83 11.83
N GLU A 281 -5.58 7.37 12.29
CA GLU A 281 -6.54 8.24 12.96
C GLU A 281 -6.10 8.65 14.38
N GLU A 282 -5.30 7.82 15.06
CA GLU A 282 -4.92 8.05 16.48
C GLU A 282 -3.54 8.71 16.66
N LEU A 283 -2.69 8.64 15.64
CA LEU A 283 -1.42 9.37 15.62
C LEU A 283 -1.56 10.51 14.63
N PRO A 284 -1.42 11.79 15.05
CA PRO A 284 -1.31 12.88 14.10
C PRO A 284 -0.29 12.49 13.03
N PHE A 285 -0.60 12.65 11.75
CA PHE A 285 0.28 12.33 10.61
C PHE A 285 1.75 12.80 10.81
N ARG A 286 1.96 13.88 11.59
CA ARG A 286 3.29 14.39 11.97
C ARG A 286 4.09 13.51 12.94
N GLU A 287 3.45 12.65 13.72
CA GLU A 287 4.11 11.76 14.68
C GLU A 287 4.49 10.41 14.08
N SER A 288 3.78 9.93 13.04
CA SER A 288 4.13 8.71 12.28
C SER A 288 5.23 8.96 11.24
N TYR A 289 5.46 10.22 10.84
CA TYR A 289 6.46 10.61 9.83
C TYR A 289 7.92 10.63 10.33
N GLN A 290 8.17 10.50 11.64
CA GLN A 290 9.52 10.73 12.18
C GLN A 290 10.43 9.50 12.18
N PHE A 291 9.99 8.37 11.63
CA PHE A 291 10.78 7.12 11.59
C PHE A 291 11.32 6.74 12.98
N GLN A 292 10.59 7.05 14.05
CA GLN A 292 11.06 6.85 15.42
C GLN A 292 10.89 5.40 15.84
N VAL A 293 11.84 4.90 16.62
CA VAL A 293 11.66 3.64 17.34
C VAL A 293 10.73 3.91 18.51
N ARG A 294 9.67 3.11 18.63
CA ARG A 294 8.72 3.17 19.74
C ARG A 294 8.70 1.84 20.47
N ASP A 295 8.55 1.93 21.79
CA ASP A 295 8.34 0.80 22.67
C ASP A 295 6.85 0.56 22.87
N PHE A 296 6.44 -0.69 22.91
CA PHE A 296 5.10 -1.08 23.26
C PHE A 296 5.14 -2.34 24.11
N THR A 297 4.40 -2.32 25.21
CA THR A 297 4.35 -3.40 26.17
C THR A 297 2.99 -4.06 26.13
N ARG A 298 2.94 -5.37 25.86
CA ARG A 298 1.69 -6.13 25.80
C ARG A 298 1.77 -7.43 26.60
N PRO A 299 0.64 -7.89 27.18
CA PRO A 299 0.61 -9.19 27.83
C PRO A 299 0.71 -10.30 26.77
N VAL A 300 1.56 -11.29 27.02
CA VAL A 300 1.74 -12.48 26.19
C VAL A 300 1.54 -13.73 27.02
N LYS A 301 1.07 -14.81 26.37
CA LYS A 301 0.99 -16.14 26.96
C LYS A 301 1.87 -17.09 26.16
N LEU A 302 2.83 -17.72 26.81
CA LEU A 302 3.75 -18.64 26.16
C LEU A 302 3.58 -20.03 26.79
N SER A 303 3.15 -20.98 25.96
CA SER A 303 3.20 -22.40 26.29
C SER A 303 4.66 -22.87 26.31
N PRO A 304 5.00 -23.96 27.01
CA PRO A 304 6.32 -24.57 26.90
C PRO A 304 6.68 -24.88 25.44
N PHE A 305 7.92 -24.56 25.04
CA PHE A 305 8.42 -24.83 23.69
C PHE A 305 9.94 -25.01 23.71
N ALA A 306 10.47 -25.69 22.70
CA ALA A 306 11.89 -25.74 22.39
C ALA A 306 12.16 -25.06 21.05
N MET A 307 13.34 -24.45 20.91
CA MET A 307 13.79 -23.73 19.71
C MET A 307 15.06 -24.37 19.17
N ASP A 308 15.21 -24.41 17.85
CA ASP A 308 16.47 -24.81 17.22
C ASP A 308 17.66 -24.03 17.79
N GLU A 309 18.74 -24.75 18.10
CA GLU A 309 19.99 -24.20 18.64
C GLU A 309 20.54 -23.10 17.72
N THR A 310 20.39 -23.28 16.41
CA THR A 310 20.92 -22.44 15.33
C THR A 310 19.83 -22.12 14.30
N PRO A 311 20.03 -21.10 13.43
CA PRO A 311 19.28 -21.00 12.18
C PRO A 311 19.39 -22.29 11.35
N VAL A 312 18.39 -22.52 10.49
CA VAL A 312 18.42 -23.64 9.52
C VAL A 312 19.55 -23.40 8.54
N THR A 313 20.41 -24.40 8.35
CA THR A 313 21.57 -24.30 7.46
C THR A 313 21.25 -24.67 6.02
N ASN A 314 22.10 -24.26 5.09
CA ASN A 314 22.02 -24.69 3.69
C ASN A 314 22.02 -26.22 3.55
N ALA A 315 22.84 -26.95 4.32
CA ALA A 315 22.87 -28.41 4.30
C ALA A 315 21.57 -29.05 4.79
N GLN A 316 20.97 -28.51 5.85
CA GLN A 316 19.68 -28.97 6.35
C GLN A 316 18.56 -28.73 5.33
N PHE A 317 18.55 -27.55 4.71
CA PHE A 317 17.57 -27.23 3.68
C PHE A 317 17.76 -28.10 2.42
N ALA A 318 19.00 -28.43 2.05
CA ALA A 318 19.28 -29.35 0.95
C ALA A 318 18.72 -30.76 1.21
N ALA A 319 18.86 -31.26 2.45
CA ALA A 319 18.27 -32.52 2.86
C ALA A 319 16.73 -32.51 2.77
N PHE A 320 16.11 -31.39 3.15
CA PHE A 320 14.67 -31.18 2.97
C PHE A 320 14.25 -31.26 1.49
N LEU A 321 14.94 -30.54 0.60
CA LEU A 321 14.61 -30.57 -0.82
C LEU A 321 14.78 -31.96 -1.43
N ALA A 322 15.87 -32.65 -1.09
CA ALA A 322 16.13 -34.01 -1.56
C ALA A 322 15.08 -35.01 -1.09
N ALA A 323 14.62 -34.90 0.16
CA ALA A 323 13.66 -35.83 0.75
C ALA A 323 12.20 -35.56 0.35
N SER A 324 11.82 -34.29 0.19
CA SER A 324 10.42 -33.89 -0.03
C SER A 324 10.07 -33.64 -1.50
N GLY A 325 11.06 -33.36 -2.35
CA GLY A 325 10.83 -32.88 -3.71
C GLY A 325 10.19 -31.49 -3.77
N TYR A 326 10.23 -30.72 -2.68
CA TYR A 326 9.60 -29.41 -2.57
C TYR A 326 10.04 -28.46 -3.68
N ARG A 327 9.06 -27.80 -4.29
CA ARG A 327 9.27 -26.65 -5.18
C ARG A 327 8.26 -25.57 -4.83
N PRO A 328 8.68 -24.31 -4.69
CA PRO A 328 7.74 -23.22 -4.47
C PRO A 328 6.88 -22.99 -5.71
N VAL A 329 5.68 -22.46 -5.51
CA VAL A 329 4.76 -22.13 -6.62
C VAL A 329 5.36 -21.06 -7.54
N GLN A 330 5.99 -20.05 -6.93
CA GLN A 330 6.78 -19.02 -7.62
C GLN A 330 8.26 -19.23 -7.29
N SER A 331 9.09 -19.49 -8.29
CA SER A 331 10.51 -19.84 -8.11
C SER A 331 11.46 -18.66 -8.21
N GLU A 332 10.98 -17.45 -8.52
CA GLU A 332 11.82 -16.27 -8.66
C GLU A 332 12.60 -16.02 -7.36
N ASN A 333 13.91 -15.78 -7.51
CA ASN A 333 14.87 -15.61 -6.41
C ASN A 333 14.90 -16.76 -5.37
N PHE A 334 14.22 -17.89 -5.58
CA PHE A 334 14.30 -19.05 -4.67
C PHE A 334 15.71 -19.63 -4.68
N LEU A 335 16.36 -19.62 -3.51
CA LEU A 335 17.75 -20.07 -3.34
C LEU A 335 18.68 -19.47 -4.39
N LYS A 336 18.54 -18.17 -4.66
CA LYS A 336 19.27 -17.46 -5.73
C LYS A 336 20.80 -17.63 -5.65
N HIS A 337 21.34 -17.87 -4.45
CA HIS A 337 22.76 -18.09 -4.20
C HIS A 337 23.23 -19.53 -4.47
N TRP A 338 22.33 -20.47 -4.72
CA TRP A 338 22.66 -21.85 -5.05
C TRP A 338 22.94 -22.00 -6.54
N SER A 339 23.81 -22.94 -6.89
CA SER A 339 24.15 -23.26 -8.28
C SER A 339 23.71 -24.69 -8.57
N ASP A 340 22.96 -24.89 -9.66
CA ASP A 340 22.45 -26.19 -10.10
C ASP A 340 21.71 -26.97 -8.99
N GLY A 341 20.98 -26.26 -8.13
CA GLY A 341 20.22 -26.84 -7.02
C GLY A 341 21.08 -27.30 -5.83
N ASN A 342 22.36 -26.93 -5.79
CA ASN A 342 23.27 -27.27 -4.70
C ASN A 342 23.71 -26.01 -3.92
N PRO A 343 23.85 -26.12 -2.59
CA PRO A 343 24.40 -25.03 -1.79
C PRO A 343 25.87 -24.78 -2.12
N PRO A 344 26.38 -23.54 -1.96
CA PRO A 344 27.81 -23.27 -2.07
C PRO A 344 28.59 -24.14 -1.08
N ALA A 345 29.65 -24.80 -1.57
CA ALA A 345 30.37 -25.84 -0.81
C ALA A 345 31.02 -25.31 0.48
N ASP A 346 31.42 -24.04 0.49
CA ASP A 346 31.99 -23.32 1.63
C ASP A 346 30.94 -22.75 2.59
N LYS A 347 29.64 -22.91 2.28
CA LYS A 347 28.52 -22.33 3.05
C LYS A 347 27.48 -23.36 3.47
N THR A 348 27.84 -24.64 3.52
CA THR A 348 26.90 -25.70 3.91
C THR A 348 26.37 -25.53 5.33
N ASP A 349 27.16 -24.95 6.23
CA ASP A 349 26.81 -24.64 7.63
C ASP A 349 26.43 -23.17 7.87
N HIS A 350 26.33 -22.36 6.81
CA HIS A 350 25.75 -21.02 6.88
C HIS A 350 24.22 -21.10 6.90
N PRO A 351 23.52 -20.08 7.42
CA PRO A 351 22.06 -20.02 7.36
C PRO A 351 21.58 -20.08 5.90
N VAL A 352 20.50 -20.82 5.67
CA VAL A 352 19.79 -20.73 4.39
C VAL A 352 19.10 -19.38 4.28
N VAL A 353 19.29 -18.72 3.14
CA VAL A 353 18.70 -17.43 2.78
C VAL A 353 18.03 -17.53 1.41
N TRP A 354 17.44 -16.45 0.89
CA TRP A 354 16.65 -16.50 -0.36
C TRP A 354 15.48 -17.50 -0.28
N VAL A 355 14.87 -17.58 0.89
CA VAL A 355 13.68 -18.37 1.20
C VAL A 355 12.57 -17.44 1.69
N GLY A 356 11.35 -17.66 1.21
CA GLY A 356 10.17 -16.92 1.62
C GLY A 356 9.54 -17.53 2.87
N LEU A 357 8.53 -16.86 3.42
CA LEU A 357 7.80 -17.34 4.59
C LEU A 357 7.19 -18.75 4.36
N ASP A 358 6.61 -18.98 3.18
CA ASP A 358 5.99 -20.28 2.86
C ASP A 358 7.02 -21.39 2.61
N ASP A 359 8.22 -21.05 2.12
CA ASP A 359 9.34 -22.00 1.98
C ASP A 359 9.82 -22.44 3.38
N ALA A 360 9.95 -21.48 4.30
CA ALA A 360 10.34 -21.72 5.69
C ALA A 360 9.29 -22.55 6.45
N ARG A 361 8.00 -22.29 6.23
CA ARG A 361 6.88 -23.10 6.74
C ARG A 361 6.91 -24.54 6.20
N ALA A 362 7.17 -24.71 4.91
CA ALA A 362 7.24 -26.03 4.28
C ALA A 362 8.39 -26.88 4.87
N TYR A 363 9.57 -26.29 5.04
CA TYR A 363 10.68 -26.93 5.74
C TYR A 363 10.30 -27.28 7.18
N ALA A 364 9.73 -26.33 7.92
CA ALA A 364 9.38 -26.55 9.33
C ALA A 364 8.39 -27.70 9.48
N ALA A 365 7.35 -27.74 8.63
CA ALA A 365 6.37 -28.82 8.62
C ALA A 365 6.99 -30.18 8.28
N TRP A 366 7.87 -30.24 7.28
CA TRP A 366 8.61 -31.46 6.94
C TRP A 366 9.48 -31.96 8.10
N ALA A 367 10.12 -31.04 8.83
CA ALA A 367 10.94 -31.36 9.99
C ALA A 367 10.11 -31.73 11.25
N GLY A 368 8.77 -31.73 11.17
CA GLY A 368 7.89 -31.96 12.33
C GLY A 368 7.86 -30.79 13.32
N LYS A 369 8.16 -29.59 12.85
CA LYS A 369 8.29 -28.34 13.61
C LYS A 369 7.31 -27.27 13.09
N ARG A 370 7.45 -26.05 13.61
CA ARG A 370 6.82 -24.83 13.07
C ARG A 370 7.78 -23.64 13.20
N LEU A 371 7.46 -22.50 12.60
CA LEU A 371 8.19 -21.26 12.89
C LEU A 371 7.81 -20.72 14.29
N PRO A 372 8.72 -20.02 14.99
CA PRO A 372 8.38 -19.32 16.23
C PRO A 372 7.42 -18.17 15.94
N THR A 373 6.53 -17.85 16.88
CA THR A 373 5.92 -16.50 16.88
C THR A 373 6.98 -15.45 17.22
N GLU A 374 6.74 -14.16 16.93
CA GLU A 374 7.66 -13.10 17.35
C GLU A 374 7.85 -13.06 18.87
N ASP A 375 6.83 -13.45 19.64
CA ASP A 375 6.86 -13.49 21.10
C ASP A 375 7.75 -14.62 21.62
N GLU A 376 7.59 -15.81 21.05
CA GLU A 376 8.43 -16.97 21.36
C GLU A 376 9.89 -16.68 21.00
N TRP A 377 10.11 -16.05 19.84
CA TRP A 377 11.43 -15.65 19.40
C TRP A 377 12.08 -14.68 20.39
N GLN A 378 11.37 -13.60 20.74
CA GLN A 378 11.88 -12.59 21.65
C GLN A 378 12.18 -13.20 23.02
N HIS A 379 11.25 -13.98 23.55
CA HIS A 379 11.39 -14.56 24.88
C HIS A 379 12.59 -15.51 24.98
N ALA A 380 12.82 -16.32 23.94
CA ALA A 380 13.99 -17.19 23.86
C ALA A 380 15.30 -16.38 23.73
N ALA A 381 15.32 -15.35 22.88
CA ALA A 381 16.47 -14.46 22.73
C ALA A 381 16.79 -13.70 24.02
N GLN A 382 15.77 -13.33 24.79
CA GLN A 382 15.94 -12.67 26.09
C GLN A 382 16.17 -13.64 27.24
N ASN A 383 16.29 -14.95 27.00
CA ASN A 383 16.45 -15.96 28.05
C ASN A 383 15.46 -15.80 29.23
N GLY A 384 14.24 -15.33 28.94
CA GLY A 384 13.19 -15.05 29.92
C GLY A 384 13.36 -13.81 30.82
N ASP A 385 14.57 -13.28 30.99
CA ASP A 385 14.87 -12.19 31.94
C ASP A 385 14.74 -10.78 31.36
N GLY A 386 14.54 -10.64 30.05
CA GLY A 386 14.31 -9.35 29.41
C GLY A 386 15.58 -8.59 29.04
N ARG A 387 16.75 -9.25 29.03
CA ARG A 387 18.03 -8.69 28.53
C ARG A 387 17.92 -8.03 27.15
N GLU A 388 18.83 -7.11 26.89
CA GLU A 388 18.89 -6.35 25.63
C GLU A 388 19.31 -7.21 24.44
N TYR A 389 20.37 -8.00 24.58
CA TYR A 389 20.91 -8.91 23.56
C TYR A 389 20.98 -10.35 24.11
N PRO A 390 21.08 -11.38 23.26
CA PRO A 390 21.15 -12.78 23.70
C PRO A 390 22.18 -13.06 24.81
N TRP A 391 23.36 -12.46 24.67
CA TRP A 391 24.47 -12.60 25.62
C TRP A 391 24.40 -11.67 26.85
N GLY A 392 23.51 -10.67 26.88
CA GLY A 392 23.43 -9.67 27.95
C GLY A 392 23.21 -8.24 27.43
N ASN A 393 23.96 -7.28 27.95
CA ASN A 393 23.81 -5.86 27.61
C ASN A 393 24.95 -5.36 26.72
N GLY A 394 24.63 -4.43 25.82
CA GLY A 394 25.61 -3.80 24.93
C GLY A 394 26.09 -4.68 23.78
N LEU A 395 26.18 -4.05 22.60
CA LEU A 395 26.76 -4.65 21.40
C LEU A 395 28.29 -4.51 21.43
N ARG A 396 29.02 -5.58 21.09
CA ARG A 396 30.49 -5.60 21.06
C ARG A 396 31.00 -6.52 19.94
N ALA A 397 32.26 -6.39 19.55
CA ALA A 397 32.84 -7.29 18.55
C ALA A 397 32.88 -8.75 19.03
N GLY A 398 32.76 -9.70 18.09
CA GLY A 398 32.93 -11.13 18.33
C GLY A 398 31.76 -11.86 19.02
N VAL A 399 30.59 -11.22 19.13
CA VAL A 399 29.36 -11.83 19.67
C VAL A 399 28.31 -12.12 18.61
N CYS A 400 28.38 -11.50 17.45
CA CYS A 400 27.57 -11.84 16.29
C CYS A 400 28.24 -11.31 15.03
N ASN A 401 27.70 -11.66 13.87
CA ASN A 401 28.12 -11.07 12.61
C ASN A 401 27.59 -9.63 12.52
N LEU A 402 28.49 -8.65 12.65
CA LEU A 402 28.18 -7.22 12.58
C LEU A 402 28.24 -6.68 11.14
N GLY A 403 28.50 -7.55 10.15
CA GLY A 403 28.67 -7.18 8.75
C GLY A 403 30.12 -7.09 8.31
N GLU A 404 31.09 -7.49 9.14
CA GLU A 404 32.52 -7.38 8.81
C GLU A 404 32.92 -8.21 7.58
N THR A 405 32.20 -9.29 7.32
CA THR A 405 32.43 -10.18 6.16
C THR A 405 31.64 -9.78 4.91
N ALA A 406 30.74 -8.77 5.02
CA ALA A 406 29.76 -8.41 3.99
C ALA A 406 28.90 -9.58 3.48
N ASP A 407 28.79 -10.66 4.27
CA ASP A 407 28.06 -11.89 3.95
C ASP A 407 27.64 -12.59 5.25
N THR A 408 26.85 -13.65 5.12
CA THR A 408 26.55 -14.58 6.20
C THR A 408 27.81 -15.25 6.76
N THR A 409 27.73 -15.73 8.01
CA THR A 409 28.75 -16.58 8.65
C THR A 409 28.13 -17.93 9.04
N SER A 410 28.98 -18.94 9.27
CA SER A 410 28.58 -20.21 9.89
C SER A 410 27.75 -19.99 11.15
N VAL A 411 26.69 -20.79 11.32
CA VAL A 411 25.70 -20.62 12.39
C VAL A 411 26.22 -20.81 13.82
N LYS A 412 27.47 -21.29 13.97
CA LYS A 412 28.15 -21.44 15.28
C LYS A 412 29.42 -20.60 15.41
N ALA A 413 29.64 -19.63 14.52
CA ALA A 413 30.85 -18.80 14.49
C ALA A 413 31.06 -17.97 15.76
N PHE A 414 29.99 -17.60 16.48
CA PHE A 414 30.04 -16.69 17.63
C PHE A 414 29.59 -17.36 18.94
N PRO A 415 30.41 -18.23 19.57
CA PRO A 415 30.04 -18.91 20.82
C PRO A 415 29.85 -17.97 22.02
N ALA A 416 30.49 -16.79 22.01
CA ALA A 416 30.30 -15.74 23.01
C ALA A 416 29.00 -14.93 22.81
N GLY A 417 28.32 -15.15 21.68
CA GLY A 417 27.03 -14.54 21.31
C GLY A 417 25.80 -15.32 21.74
N ARG A 418 25.99 -16.47 22.38
CA ARG A 418 24.87 -17.33 22.74
C ARG A 418 24.04 -16.74 23.88
N THR A 419 22.78 -17.17 23.93
CA THR A 419 22.03 -17.11 25.19
C THR A 419 22.68 -18.02 26.24
N PRO A 420 22.44 -17.82 27.55
CA PRO A 420 22.89 -18.74 28.60
C PRO A 420 22.37 -20.15 28.40
N ALA A 421 21.19 -20.31 27.79
CA ALA A 421 20.63 -21.61 27.42
C ALA A 421 21.33 -22.26 26.21
N GLY A 422 22.14 -21.51 25.47
CA GLY A 422 22.98 -22.04 24.38
C GLY A 422 22.50 -21.73 22.96
N LEU A 423 21.47 -20.90 22.78
CA LEU A 423 20.97 -20.53 21.44
C LEU A 423 21.95 -19.57 20.74
N TYR A 424 22.36 -19.92 19.52
CA TYR A 424 23.22 -19.11 18.65
C TYR A 424 22.42 -18.13 17.79
N ASP A 425 23.08 -17.10 17.26
CA ASP A 425 22.62 -16.23 16.16
C ASP A 425 21.20 -15.66 16.35
N LEU A 426 20.82 -15.30 17.57
CA LEU A 426 19.59 -14.53 17.85
C LEU A 426 19.84 -13.01 17.78
N CYS A 427 20.89 -12.59 17.08
CA CYS A 427 21.20 -11.19 16.76
C CYS A 427 22.20 -11.16 15.59
N GLY A 428 21.95 -10.34 14.57
CA GLY A 428 22.81 -10.24 13.38
C GLY A 428 22.74 -11.48 12.48
N ASN A 429 23.75 -11.66 11.64
CA ASN A 429 23.83 -12.69 10.59
C ASN A 429 22.67 -12.62 9.57
N VAL A 430 21.48 -13.10 9.92
CA VAL A 430 20.27 -13.02 9.07
C VAL A 430 19.04 -12.69 9.92
N TRP A 431 18.10 -11.96 9.32
CA TRP A 431 16.76 -11.82 9.87
C TRP A 431 16.10 -13.19 9.96
N HIS A 432 15.28 -13.43 10.98
CA HIS A 432 14.50 -14.66 11.07
C HIS A 432 13.05 -14.40 10.71
N TRP A 433 12.51 -15.18 9.76
CA TRP A 433 11.08 -15.35 9.60
C TRP A 433 10.43 -15.82 10.91
N THR A 434 9.26 -15.28 11.20
CA THR A 434 8.39 -15.74 12.29
C THR A 434 7.02 -16.11 11.74
N GLU A 435 6.27 -16.88 12.51
CA GLU A 435 4.88 -17.24 12.23
C GLU A 435 3.90 -16.09 12.56
N SER A 436 4.41 -14.93 12.98
CA SER A 436 3.61 -13.73 13.27
C SER A 436 3.30 -12.97 11.98
N GLU A 437 2.53 -13.62 11.13
CA GLU A 437 1.92 -13.01 9.96
C GLU A 437 0.59 -12.34 10.35
N ALA A 438 0.28 -11.20 9.73
CA ALA A 438 -1.01 -10.55 9.89
C ALA A 438 -1.57 -10.03 8.57
N SER A 439 -2.89 -9.92 8.50
CA SER A 439 -3.61 -9.49 7.30
C SER A 439 -4.88 -8.70 7.62
N GLU A 440 -5.20 -7.75 6.75
CA GLU A 440 -6.49 -7.05 6.68
C GLU A 440 -7.34 -7.50 5.46
N GLY A 441 -6.99 -8.64 4.87
CA GLY A 441 -7.61 -9.22 3.67
C GLY A 441 -7.16 -8.61 2.34
N ARG A 442 -6.38 -7.52 2.37
CA ARG A 442 -5.74 -6.91 1.19
C ARG A 442 -4.23 -6.88 1.34
N THR A 443 -3.77 -6.24 2.40
CA THR A 443 -2.35 -6.25 2.77
C THR A 443 -2.05 -7.43 3.69
N ARG A 444 -0.87 -8.02 3.51
CA ARG A 444 -0.27 -9.00 4.42
C ARG A 444 1.13 -8.55 4.79
N TYR A 445 1.54 -8.83 6.01
CA TYR A 445 2.92 -8.61 6.46
C TYR A 445 3.31 -9.67 7.47
N ALA A 446 4.61 -9.90 7.62
CA ALA A 446 5.17 -10.76 8.65
C ALA A 446 6.16 -9.99 9.50
N MET A 447 6.29 -10.40 10.76
CA MET A 447 7.26 -9.83 11.68
C MET A 447 8.60 -10.57 11.55
N LEU A 448 9.67 -9.81 11.35
CA LEU A 448 11.05 -10.30 11.35
C LEU A 448 11.74 -9.94 12.66
N ARG A 449 12.67 -10.81 13.09
CA ARG A 449 13.45 -10.62 14.33
C ARG A 449 14.95 -10.83 14.11
N GLY A 450 15.76 -10.24 14.99
CA GLY A 450 17.21 -10.51 15.10
C GLY A 450 18.12 -9.52 14.37
N GLY A 451 17.66 -8.84 13.32
CA GLY A 451 18.55 -8.07 12.49
C GLY A 451 19.32 -8.93 11.49
N SER A 452 20.24 -8.35 10.73
CA SER A 452 21.09 -9.10 9.78
C SER A 452 22.50 -8.52 9.74
N HIS A 453 23.41 -9.18 9.02
CA HIS A 453 24.77 -8.66 8.79
C HIS A 453 24.79 -7.37 7.96
N PHE A 454 23.71 -7.04 7.24
CA PHE A 454 23.67 -5.89 6.33
C PHE A 454 22.78 -4.77 6.87
N ALA A 455 23.26 -3.54 6.81
CA ALA A 455 22.51 -2.32 7.10
C ALA A 455 22.69 -1.32 5.96
N ALA A 456 21.62 -1.03 5.22
CA ALA A 456 21.63 0.01 4.21
C ALA A 456 21.83 1.39 4.88
N GLN A 457 22.67 2.23 4.28
CA GLN A 457 22.99 3.57 4.78
C GLN A 457 22.62 4.64 3.75
N GLY A 458 22.44 5.88 4.20
CA GLY A 458 22.19 7.04 3.35
C GLY A 458 20.72 7.46 3.20
N SER A 459 19.78 6.71 3.79
CA SER A 459 18.37 7.12 3.84
C SER A 459 17.64 6.52 5.05
N CYS A 460 16.78 7.30 5.71
CA CYS A 460 15.88 6.82 6.74
C CYS A 460 14.75 5.91 6.19
N TRP A 461 14.54 5.94 4.87
CA TRP A 461 13.52 5.14 4.18
C TRP A 461 13.90 3.68 4.02
N TYR A 462 15.19 3.35 4.11
CA TYR A 462 15.61 1.96 3.99
C TYR A 462 15.09 1.12 5.15
N VAL A 463 14.75 -0.13 4.84
CA VAL A 463 14.34 -1.12 5.83
C VAL A 463 15.42 -1.22 6.90
N ASP A 464 15.00 -1.44 8.14
CA ASP A 464 15.92 -1.67 9.23
C ASP A 464 16.84 -2.86 8.90
N GLY A 465 18.14 -2.67 9.08
CA GLY A 465 19.15 -3.71 8.95
C GLY A 465 20.13 -3.69 10.13
N GLY A 466 21.24 -4.40 9.99
CA GLY A 466 22.26 -4.56 11.01
C GLY A 466 21.81 -5.45 12.17
N PRO A 467 22.70 -5.78 13.12
CA PRO A 467 22.36 -6.46 14.35
C PRO A 467 21.33 -5.67 15.15
N ARG A 468 20.36 -6.35 15.78
CA ARG A 468 19.29 -5.69 16.53
C ARG A 468 19.13 -6.27 17.94
N PRO A 469 18.74 -5.43 18.92
CA PRO A 469 18.34 -5.91 20.24
C PRO A 469 17.28 -7.00 20.15
N ALA A 470 17.27 -7.89 21.13
CA ALA A 470 16.33 -9.00 21.21
C ALA A 470 14.88 -8.54 21.24
N SER A 471 14.60 -7.31 21.71
CA SER A 471 13.28 -6.67 21.75
C SER A 471 12.86 -5.99 20.43
N PHE A 472 13.74 -5.85 19.46
CA PHE A 472 13.42 -5.16 18.21
C PHE A 472 12.72 -6.08 17.20
N THR A 473 11.66 -5.57 16.59
CA THR A 473 10.91 -6.25 15.52
C THR A 473 10.85 -5.38 14.27
N THR A 474 10.67 -6.00 13.11
CA THR A 474 10.51 -5.31 11.84
C THR A 474 9.33 -5.89 11.07
N LYS A 475 8.42 -5.01 10.66
CA LYS A 475 7.31 -5.33 9.77
C LYS A 475 7.81 -5.42 8.34
N LEU A 476 7.73 -6.61 7.73
CA LEU A 476 7.99 -6.82 6.30
C LEU A 476 6.67 -7.05 5.57
N LEU A 477 6.34 -6.17 4.62
CA LEU A 477 5.19 -6.35 3.74
C LEU A 477 5.43 -7.54 2.83
N LEU A 478 4.43 -8.42 2.71
CA LEU A 478 4.47 -9.55 1.80
C LEU A 478 3.80 -9.11 0.50
N MET A 479 4.62 -8.85 -0.52
CA MET A 479 4.15 -8.29 -1.79
C MET A 479 4.01 -9.39 -2.85
N TRP A 480 5.06 -10.19 -3.00
CA TRP A 480 5.14 -11.25 -3.99
C TRP A 480 6.24 -12.22 -3.54
N PRO A 481 6.00 -13.54 -3.46
CA PRO A 481 6.99 -14.49 -2.93
C PRO A 481 8.38 -14.37 -3.57
N GLY A 482 8.44 -14.09 -4.87
CA GLY A 482 9.69 -13.83 -5.57
C GLY A 482 10.45 -12.56 -5.18
N LEU A 483 9.76 -11.52 -4.69
CA LEU A 483 10.37 -10.28 -4.20
C LEU A 483 10.65 -10.32 -2.69
N ASP A 484 9.87 -11.12 -1.95
CA ASP A 484 9.99 -11.23 -0.48
C ASP A 484 11.24 -12.03 -0.04
N ARG A 485 11.81 -12.84 -0.95
CA ARG A 485 13.05 -13.59 -0.74
C ARG A 485 14.27 -12.67 -0.79
N SER A 486 15.11 -12.72 0.24
CA SER A 486 16.29 -11.85 0.39
C SER A 486 17.52 -12.63 0.84
N ALA A 487 18.71 -12.14 0.45
CA ALA A 487 20.01 -12.63 0.93
C ALA A 487 20.22 -12.44 2.45
N THR A 488 19.39 -11.63 3.11
CA THR A 488 19.53 -11.28 4.53
C THR A 488 18.45 -11.90 5.41
N ILE A 489 17.55 -12.72 4.88
CA ILE A 489 16.45 -13.33 5.64
C ILE A 489 16.56 -14.86 5.55
N GLY A 490 16.69 -15.49 6.71
CA GLY A 490 16.61 -16.92 6.93
C GLY A 490 15.57 -17.24 8.01
N PHE A 491 15.71 -18.36 8.70
CA PHE A 491 14.75 -18.76 9.73
C PHE A 491 15.32 -19.84 10.67
N ARG A 492 14.56 -20.11 11.74
CA ARG A 492 14.74 -21.25 12.65
C ARG A 492 13.38 -21.79 13.07
N CYS A 493 13.33 -23.00 13.60
CA CYS A 493 12.07 -23.62 13.99
C CYS A 493 11.93 -23.76 15.51
N VAL A 494 10.69 -24.02 15.94
CA VAL A 494 10.32 -24.40 17.29
C VAL A 494 9.41 -25.63 17.29
N VAL A 495 9.34 -26.31 18.43
CA VAL A 495 8.34 -27.35 18.73
C VAL A 495 7.64 -26.99 20.03
N ASP A 496 6.36 -27.32 20.12
CA ASP A 496 5.60 -27.21 21.36
C ASP A 496 6.00 -28.34 22.31
N LEU A 497 6.09 -28.08 23.62
CA LEU A 497 6.39 -29.07 24.64
C LEU A 497 5.16 -29.33 25.52
N ALA A 498 5.09 -30.53 26.09
CA ALA A 498 4.00 -30.99 26.95
C ALA A 498 3.92 -30.24 28.30
#